data_AF-A0A392Q0U3-F1
#
_entry.id   AF-A0A392Q0U3-F1
#
_cell.length_a   1.000
_cell.length_b   1.000
_cell.length_c   1.000
_cell.angle_alpha   90.00
_cell.angle_beta   90.00
_cell.angle_gamma   90.00
#
_symmetry.space_group_name_H-M   'P 1'
#
loop_
_entity.id
_entity.type
_entity.pdbx_description
1 polymer ?
#
loop_
_entity_poly.entity_id
_entity_poly.type
_entity_poly.pdbx_seq_one_letter_code
_entity_poly.pdbx_strand_id
1 'polypeptide(L)'
;FEAPNLRKLADKVAATGYYVVVPDFLHGDPFTPENANRPLPIWLKDHQPNEAFEDAKPVIEALKHKGVLSIGAASFCWGGEFPIPTYLHPI
;
A
#
# COMPACT_ATOMS: atom_id res chain seq x y z
N PHE A 1 -12.59 -0.80 -2.47
CA PHE A 1 -11.86 -0.61 -3.74
C PHE A 1 -11.23 -1.93 -4.21
N GLU A 2 -11.10 -2.18 -5.52
CA GLU A 2 -10.69 -3.50 -6.06
C GLU A 2 -9.25 -3.60 -6.60
N ALA A 3 -8.64 -2.53 -7.12
CA ALA A 3 -7.25 -2.51 -7.62
C ALA A 3 -6.79 -3.77 -8.40
N PRO A 4 -7.45 -4.17 -9.50
CA PRO A 4 -7.28 -5.50 -10.10
C PRO A 4 -5.86 -5.81 -10.57
N ASN A 5 -5.14 -4.81 -11.12
CA ASN A 5 -3.75 -4.99 -11.55
C ASN A 5 -2.80 -5.21 -10.36
N LEU A 6 -3.00 -4.47 -9.27
CA LEU A 6 -2.19 -4.62 -8.06
C LEU A 6 -2.48 -5.97 -7.38
N ARG A 7 -3.75 -6.38 -7.30
CA ARG A 7 -4.12 -7.70 -6.76
C ARG A 7 -3.53 -8.85 -7.58
N LYS A 8 -3.57 -8.76 -8.92
CA LYS A 8 -2.94 -9.77 -9.77
C LYS A 8 -1.43 -9.90 -9.54
N LEU A 9 -0.74 -8.79 -9.23
CA LEU A 9 0.66 -8.84 -8.86
C LEU A 9 0.85 -9.47 -7.46
N ALA A 10 0.02 -9.08 -6.49
CA ALA A 10 0.02 -9.65 -5.15
C ALA A 10 -0.20 -11.17 -5.18
N ASP A 11 -1.15 -11.66 -5.99
CA ASP A 11 -1.43 -13.09 -6.16
C ASP A 11 -0.22 -13.85 -6.72
N LYS A 12 0.52 -13.24 -7.66
CA LYS A 12 1.76 -13.84 -8.19
C LYS A 12 2.85 -13.95 -7.12
N VAL A 13 2.99 -12.95 -6.25
CA VAL A 13 3.95 -12.99 -5.14
C VAL A 13 3.48 -13.98 -4.07
N ALA A 14 2.19 -14.04 -3.78
CA ALA A 14 1.65 -15.02 -2.84
C ALA A 14 1.88 -16.47 -3.33
N ALA A 15 1.74 -16.70 -4.64
CA ALA A 15 2.00 -18.00 -5.26
C ALA A 15 3.47 -18.48 -5.15
N THR A 16 4.42 -17.60 -4.80
CA THR A 16 5.82 -17.99 -4.53
C THR A 16 6.09 -18.31 -3.05
N GLY A 17 5.06 -18.33 -2.20
CA GLY A 17 5.13 -18.75 -0.81
C GLY A 17 5.14 -17.60 0.21
N TYR A 18 4.89 -16.36 -0.21
CA TYR A 18 4.80 -15.21 0.68
C TYR A 18 3.35 -14.99 1.18
N TYR A 19 3.21 -14.54 2.41
CA TYR A 19 1.95 -13.95 2.87
C TYR A 19 1.89 -12.49 2.41
N VAL A 20 0.92 -12.16 1.55
CA VAL A 20 0.80 -10.84 0.93
C VAL A 20 -0.49 -10.17 1.37
N VAL A 21 -0.41 -8.90 1.75
CA VAL A 21 -1.58 -8.05 2.04
C VAL A 21 -1.55 -6.83 1.13
N VAL A 22 -2.73 -6.34 0.73
CA VAL A 22 -2.90 -5.14 -0.09
C VAL A 22 -3.91 -4.22 0.60
N PRO A 23 -3.46 -3.37 1.55
CA PRO A 23 -4.33 -2.41 2.22
C PRO A 23 -4.86 -1.35 1.24
N ASP A 24 -6.06 -0.86 1.49
CA ASP A 24 -6.65 0.27 0.76
C ASP A 24 -6.33 1.58 1.49
N PHE A 25 -5.14 2.13 1.25
CA PHE A 25 -4.71 3.42 1.83
C PHE A 25 -5.40 4.63 1.19
N LEU A 26 -6.23 4.43 0.18
CA LEU A 26 -7.00 5.49 -0.47
C LEU A 26 -8.43 5.58 0.10
N HIS A 27 -8.77 4.75 1.07
CA HIS A 27 -10.08 4.77 1.75
C HIS A 27 -11.27 4.68 0.80
N GLY A 28 -11.12 3.96 -0.32
CA GLY A 28 -12.15 3.85 -1.34
C GLY A 28 -12.23 5.02 -2.33
N ASP A 29 -11.30 5.98 -2.29
CA ASP A 29 -11.25 7.16 -3.18
C ASP A 29 -10.06 7.11 -4.18
N PRO A 30 -10.07 6.17 -5.16
CA PRO A 30 -8.98 6.04 -6.11
C PRO A 30 -8.91 7.20 -7.10
N PHE A 31 -7.69 7.53 -7.53
CA PHE A 31 -7.50 8.46 -8.63
C PHE A 31 -8.16 7.92 -9.92
N THR A 32 -8.98 8.76 -10.56
CA THR A 32 -9.68 8.46 -11.81
C THR A 32 -9.21 9.43 -12.90
N PRO A 33 -8.34 9.02 -13.84
CA PRO A 33 -7.77 9.90 -14.86
C PRO A 33 -8.82 10.58 -15.75
N GLU A 34 -9.98 9.95 -15.93
CA GLU A 34 -11.08 10.44 -16.75
C GLU A 34 -11.88 11.57 -16.07
N ASN A 35 -11.67 11.77 -14.76
CA ASN A 35 -12.33 12.83 -14.01
C ASN A 35 -11.64 14.18 -14.21
N ALA A 36 -12.02 14.90 -15.27
CA ALA A 36 -11.49 16.22 -15.58
C ALA A 36 -11.69 17.27 -14.46
N ASN A 37 -12.68 17.09 -13.58
CA ASN A 37 -12.95 18.01 -12.47
C ASN A 37 -12.01 17.81 -11.28
N ARG A 38 -11.33 16.66 -11.20
CA ARG A 38 -10.38 16.33 -10.12
C ARG A 38 -9.09 15.78 -10.71
N PRO A 39 -8.31 16.62 -11.42
CA PRO A 39 -7.00 16.22 -11.92
C PRO A 39 -6.05 15.85 -10.77
N LEU A 40 -4.98 15.13 -11.10
CA LEU A 40 -4.01 14.59 -10.13
C LEU A 40 -3.54 15.62 -9.07
N PRO A 41 -3.19 16.88 -9.40
CA PRO A 41 -2.75 17.84 -8.39
C PRO A 41 -3.81 18.23 -7.36
N ILE A 42 -5.09 18.08 -7.69
CA ILE A 42 -6.19 18.32 -6.76
C ILE A 42 -6.40 17.08 -5.90
N TRP A 43 -6.45 15.90 -6.50
CA TRP A 43 -6.60 14.62 -5.80
C TRP A 43 -5.47 14.39 -4.77
N LEU A 44 -4.23 14.74 -5.11
CA LEU A 44 -3.06 14.65 -4.21
C LEU A 44 -3.19 15.48 -2.92
N LYS A 45 -4.02 16.54 -2.91
CA LYS A 45 -4.20 17.35 -1.69
C LYS A 45 -4.95 16.60 -0.60
N ASP A 46 -5.86 15.71 -1.01
CA ASP A 46 -6.68 14.90 -0.11
C ASP A 46 -6.03 13.55 0.22
N HIS A 47 -5.00 13.16 -0.54
CA HIS A 47 -4.29 11.90 -0.39
C HIS A 47 -2.79 12.15 -0.40
N GLN A 48 -2.31 12.82 0.65
CA GLN A 48 -0.88 13.00 0.82
C GLN A 48 -0.26 11.67 1.24
N PRO A 49 0.84 11.24 0.61
CA PRO A 49 1.44 9.94 0.95
C PRO A 49 1.88 9.79 2.41
N ASN A 50 2.10 10.89 3.14
CA ASN A 50 2.40 10.87 4.56
C ASN A 50 1.31 10.19 5.40
N GLU A 51 0.04 10.34 5.00
CA GLU A 51 -1.09 9.72 5.71
C GLU A 51 -1.04 8.19 5.55
N ALA A 52 -0.69 7.70 4.35
CA ALA A 52 -0.53 6.28 4.10
C ALA A 52 0.58 5.63 4.94
N PHE A 53 1.62 6.38 5.31
CA PHE A 53 2.66 5.89 6.22
C PHE A 53 2.12 5.65 7.63
N GLU A 54 1.28 6.55 8.13
CA GLU A 54 0.62 6.37 9.43
C GLU A 54 -0.37 5.20 9.38
N ASP A 55 -1.14 5.08 8.29
CA ASP A 55 -2.08 3.97 8.07
C ASP A 55 -1.38 2.60 7.92
N ALA A 56 -0.12 2.58 7.50
CA ALA A 56 0.67 1.36 7.40
C ALA A 56 1.08 0.80 8.78
N LYS A 57 1.24 1.64 9.81
CA LYS A 57 1.65 1.20 11.16
C LYS A 57 0.73 0.13 11.76
N PRO A 58 -0.60 0.32 11.83
CA PRO A 58 -1.49 -0.72 12.37
C PRO A 58 -1.49 -2.00 11.53
N VAL A 59 -1.27 -1.91 10.21
CA VAL A 59 -1.13 -3.10 9.36
C VAL A 59 0.14 -3.88 9.76
N ILE A 60 1.27 -3.20 9.91
CA ILE A 60 2.54 -3.81 10.33
C ILE A 60 2.40 -4.46 11.71
N GLU A 61 1.78 -3.78 12.68
CA GLU A 61 1.56 -4.34 14.01
C GLU A 61 0.64 -5.56 13.97
N ALA A 62 -0.42 -5.54 13.17
CA ALA A 62 -1.28 -6.71 12.98
C ALA A 62 -0.53 -7.90 12.37
N LEU A 63 0.40 -7.65 11.43
CA LEU A 63 1.25 -8.69 10.85
C LEU A 63 2.21 -9.29 11.89
N LYS A 64 2.85 -8.45 12.71
CA LYS A 64 3.71 -8.90 13.80
C LYS A 64 2.93 -9.75 14.82
N HIS A 65 1.75 -9.31 15.23
CA HIS A 65 0.88 -10.06 16.15
C HIS A 65 0.43 -11.41 15.59
N LYS A 66 0.38 -11.57 14.26
CA LYS A 66 0.14 -12.85 13.59
C LYS A 66 1.37 -13.78 13.53
N GLY A 67 2.52 -13.33 14.02
CA GLY A 67 3.77 -14.09 14.00
C GLY A 67 4.58 -13.95 12.71
N VAL A 68 4.32 -12.93 11.88
CA VAL A 68 5.17 -12.65 10.71
C VAL A 68 6.54 -12.15 11.18
N LEU A 69 7.60 -12.88 10.81
CA LEU A 69 8.98 -12.61 11.26
C LEU A 69 9.68 -11.51 10.45
N SER A 70 9.40 -11.43 9.16
CA SER A 70 10.00 -10.45 8.25
C SER A 70 8.94 -9.83 7.34
N ILE A 71 9.04 -8.52 7.15
CA ILE A 71 8.09 -7.74 6.36
C ILE A 71 8.87 -6.98 5.29
N GLY A 72 8.48 -7.20 4.03
CA GLY A 72 8.90 -6.39 2.89
C GLY A 72 7.75 -5.54 2.38
N ALA A 73 8.07 -4.42 1.73
CA ALA A 73 7.09 -3.53 1.13
C ALA A 73 7.48 -3.19 -0.31
N ALA A 74 6.49 -3.04 -1.18
CA ALA A 74 6.66 -2.62 -2.56
C ALA A 74 5.52 -1.69 -2.96
N SER A 75 5.81 -0.69 -3.79
CA SER A 75 4.86 0.33 -4.19
C SER A 75 5.17 0.86 -5.59
N PHE A 76 4.16 1.47 -6.23
CA PHE A 76 4.23 1.99 -7.60
C PHE A 76 3.57 3.36 -7.69
N CYS A 77 4.10 4.23 -8.55
CA CYS A 77 3.54 5.58 -8.81
C CYS A 77 3.37 6.37 -7.51
N TRP A 78 2.14 6.76 -7.14
CA TRP A 78 1.81 7.49 -5.91
C TRP A 78 2.39 6.83 -4.65
N GLY A 79 2.38 5.49 -4.58
CA GLY A 79 2.96 4.77 -3.44
C GLY A 79 4.50 4.73 -3.46
N GLY A 80 5.14 5.00 -4.60
CA GLY A 80 6.59 4.93 -4.77
C GLY A 80 7.34 6.17 -4.29
N GLU A 81 6.62 7.27 -4.06
CA GLU A 81 7.22 8.51 -3.55
C GLU A 81 7.73 8.37 -2.10
N PHE A 82 7.33 7.29 -1.40
CA PHE A 82 7.80 6.97 -0.05
C PHE A 82 8.20 5.49 0.05
N PRO A 83 9.49 5.17 0.24
CA PRO A 83 9.86 3.85 0.71
C PRO A 83 9.36 3.74 2.15
N ILE A 84 8.33 2.93 2.37
CA ILE A 84 7.99 2.48 3.73
C ILE A 84 9.29 1.90 4.29
N PRO A 85 9.83 2.40 5.42
CA PRO A 85 11.06 1.88 5.99
C PRO A 85 10.84 0.38 6.18
N THR A 86 11.64 -0.43 5.50
CA THR A 86 11.71 -1.86 5.73
C THR A 86 12.21 -2.05 7.15
N TYR A 87 11.31 -2.09 8.13
CA TYR A 87 11.60 -2.50 9.49
C TYR A 87 11.85 -4.00 9.47
N LEU A 88 13.06 -4.38 9.04
CA LEU A 88 13.63 -5.67 9.35
C LEU A 88 13.96 -5.63 10.84
N HIS A 89 13.09 -6.18 11.68
CA HIS A 89 13.52 -6.57 13.02
C HIS A 89 14.54 -7.70 12.82
N PRO A 90 15.79 -7.55 13.26
CA PRO A 90 16.67 -8.70 13.42
C PRO A 90 16.07 -9.57 14.53
N ILE A 91 16.09 -10.88 14.30
CA ILE A 91 15.80 -11.89 15.34
C ILE A 91 16.87 -11.77 16.43
#